data_AF-A0A6G7XYQ0-F1
#
_entry.id   AF-A0A6G7XYQ0-F1
#
_cell.length_a   1.000
_cell.length_b   1.000
_cell.length_c   1.000
_cell.angle_alpha   90.00
_cell.angle_beta   90.00
_cell.angle_gamma   90.00
#
_symmetry.space_group_name_H-M   'P 1'
#
loop_
_entity.id
_entity.type
_entity.pdbx_description
1 polymer ?
#
loop_
_entity_poly.entity_id
_entity_poly.type
_entity_poly.pdbx_seq_one_letter_code
_entity_poly.pdbx_strand_id
1 'polypeptide(L)'
;MNRQLRIGICAIGAIALVFVGLPFAFGWIIGWSALIALAYFRHKFYNIILDEKQFTVKKYISYIIFVFIILWMPLLLAFLFPKIINPFAMAATYIIDRLLFFITGIFSRGPTI
;
A
#
# COMPACT_ATOMS: atom_id res chain seq x y z
N MET A 1 -9.31 -1.51 6.14
CA MET A 1 -9.92 -0.80 5.00
C MET A 1 -10.29 -1.79 3.91
N ASN A 2 -11.53 -1.75 3.42
CA ASN A 2 -12.02 -2.68 2.39
C ASN A 2 -11.24 -2.50 1.06
N ARG A 3 -10.94 -3.61 0.37
CA ARG A 3 -10.23 -3.63 -0.92
C ARG A 3 -10.93 -2.79 -1.98
N GLN A 4 -12.27 -2.81 -2.00
CA GLN A 4 -13.07 -2.03 -2.95
C GLN A 4 -12.86 -0.51 -2.77
N LEU A 5 -12.71 -0.05 -1.53
CA LEU A 5 -12.45 1.37 -1.25
C LEU A 5 -11.08 1.81 -1.78
N ARG A 6 -10.04 0.98 -1.60
CA ARG A 6 -8.70 1.22 -2.16
C ARG A 6 -8.72 1.32 -3.69
N ILE A 7 -9.46 0.42 -4.34
CA ILE A 7 -9.61 0.43 -5.80
C ILE A 7 -10.34 1.68 -6.27
N GLY A 8 -11.42 2.08 -5.59
CA GLY A 8 -12.14 3.31 -5.89
C GLY A 8 -11.27 4.56 -5.79
N ILE A 9 -10.50 4.70 -4.71
CA ILE A 9 -9.56 5.82 -4.52
C ILE A 9 -8.44 5.80 -5.56
N CYS A 10 -7.91 4.61 -5.88
CA CYS A 10 -6.93 4.44 -6.95
C CYS A 10 -7.49 4.95 -8.29
N ALA A 11 -8.67 4.50 -8.69
CA ALA A 11 -9.28 4.86 -9.97
C ALA A 11 -9.64 6.35 -10.06
N ILE A 12 -10.33 6.89 -9.05
CA ILE A 12 -10.74 8.31 -9.02
C ILE A 12 -9.52 9.22 -8.99
N GLY A 13 -8.54 8.92 -8.14
CA GLY A 13 -7.30 9.70 -8.05
C GLY A 13 -6.46 9.62 -9.32
N ALA A 14 -6.41 8.46 -9.99
CA ALA A 14 -5.71 8.33 -11.26
C ALA A 14 -6.34 9.21 -12.34
N ILE A 15 -7.68 9.19 -12.48
CA ILE A 15 -8.40 10.02 -13.45
C ILE A 15 -8.13 11.51 -13.19
N ALA A 16 -8.19 11.95 -11.93
CA ALA A 16 -7.90 13.33 -11.56
C ALA A 16 -6.45 13.73 -11.89
N LEU A 17 -5.48 12.86 -11.63
CA LEU A 17 -4.06 13.14 -11.84
C LEU A 17 -3.64 13.09 -13.30
N VAL A 18 -4.41 12.46 -14.20
CA VAL A 18 -4.15 12.52 -15.65
C VAL A 18 -4.20 13.96 -16.15
N PHE A 19 -5.09 14.80 -15.60
CA PHE A 19 -5.16 16.23 -15.95
C PHE A 19 -3.96 17.04 -15.47
N VAL A 20 -3.21 16.56 -14.47
CA VAL A 20 -1.98 17.18 -13.97
C VAL A 20 -0.76 16.69 -14.75
N GLY A 21 -0.74 15.41 -15.10
CA GLY A 21 0.28 14.82 -15.96
C GLY A 21 0.39 13.31 -15.78
N LEU A 22 0.75 12.62 -16.86
CA LEU A 22 0.92 11.16 -16.86
C LEU A 22 1.87 10.64 -15.77
N PRO A 23 3.00 11.28 -15.44
CA PRO A 23 3.89 10.78 -14.39
C PRO A 23 3.24 10.77 -13.00
N PHE A 24 2.32 11.71 -12.73
CA PHE A 24 1.57 11.74 -11.48
C PHE A 24 0.54 10.62 -11.42
N ALA A 25 -0.20 10.41 -12.51
CA ALA A 25 -1.15 9.31 -12.63
C ALA A 25 -0.46 7.93 -12.49
N PHE A 26 0.69 7.74 -13.14
CA PHE A 26 1.46 6.50 -13.00
C PHE A 26 2.02 6.30 -11.59
N GLY A 27 2.60 7.34 -10.98
CA GLY A 27 3.06 7.28 -9.58
C GLY A 27 1.94 6.89 -8.61
N TRP A 28 0.75 7.44 -8.83
CA TRP A 28 -0.44 7.11 -8.06
C TRP A 28 -0.90 5.66 -8.23
N ILE A 29 -1.05 5.20 -9.46
CA ILE A 29 -1.48 3.83 -9.75
C ILE A 29 -0.49 2.82 -9.18
N ILE A 30 0.81 3.05 -9.39
CA ILE A 30 1.87 2.16 -8.91
C ILE A 30 1.87 2.13 -7.38
N GLY A 31 1.78 3.29 -6.72
CA GLY A 31 1.69 3.37 -5.26
C GLY A 31 0.49 2.61 -4.67
N TRP A 32 -0.70 2.79 -5.23
CA TRP A 32 -1.89 2.04 -4.79
C TRP A 32 -1.81 0.55 -5.11
N SER A 33 -1.24 0.16 -6.26
CA SER A 33 -1.04 -1.25 -6.60
C SER A 33 -0.11 -1.95 -5.60
N ALA A 34 0.98 -1.30 -5.19
CA ALA A 34 1.90 -1.81 -4.17
C ALA A 34 1.18 -2.01 -2.83
N LEU A 35 0.33 -1.06 -2.42
CA LEU A 35 -0.46 -1.15 -1.19
C LEU A 35 -1.55 -2.23 -1.24
N ILE A 36 -2.19 -2.42 -2.40
CA ILE A 36 -3.19 -3.47 -2.61
C ILE A 36 -2.52 -4.85 -2.56
N ALA A 37 -1.39 -5.00 -3.25
CA ALA A 37 -0.58 -6.22 -3.20
C ALA A 37 -0.15 -6.50 -1.75
N LEU A 38 0.39 -5.48 -1.05
CA LEU A 38 0.81 -5.60 0.34
C LEU A 38 -0.35 -6.10 1.23
N ALA A 39 -1.55 -5.53 1.10
CA ALA A 39 -2.70 -5.96 1.90
C ALA A 39 -3.12 -7.41 1.61
N TYR A 40 -3.09 -7.81 0.33
CA TYR A 40 -3.40 -9.18 -0.08
C TYR A 40 -2.42 -10.18 0.54
N PHE A 41 -1.12 -9.93 0.40
CA PHE A 41 -0.09 -10.81 0.95
C PHE A 41 -0.03 -10.77 2.48
N ARG A 42 -0.24 -9.61 3.12
CA ARG A 42 -0.28 -9.46 4.58
C ARG A 42 -1.30 -10.40 5.22
N HIS A 43 -2.49 -10.54 4.64
CA HIS A 43 -3.49 -11.48 5.15
C HIS A 43 -3.00 -12.94 5.10
N LYS A 44 -2.32 -13.32 4.01
CA LYS A 44 -1.76 -14.67 3.84
C LYS A 44 -0.61 -14.94 4.81
N PHE A 45 0.28 -13.96 5.02
CA PHE A 45 1.40 -14.08 5.95
C PHE A 45 0.95 -14.08 7.41
N TYR A 46 -0.05 -13.28 7.80
CA TYR A 46 -0.57 -13.32 9.17
C TYR A 46 -1.14 -14.68 9.55
N ASN A 47 -1.87 -15.33 8.65
CA ASN A 47 -2.39 -16.66 8.92
C ASN A 47 -1.27 -17.69 9.15
N ILE A 48 -0.11 -17.52 8.50
CA ILE A 48 1.05 -18.40 8.66
C ILE A 48 1.86 -18.07 9.93
N ILE A 49 1.92 -16.79 10.30
CA ILE A 49 2.69 -16.31 11.46
C ILE A 49 1.95 -16.57 12.77
N LEU A 50 0.62 -16.41 12.78
CA LEU A 50 -0.22 -16.62 13.96
C LEU A 50 -0.54 -18.10 14.22
N ASP A 51 -0.32 -18.98 13.24
CA ASP A 51 -0.37 -20.42 13.46
C ASP A 51 0.94 -20.87 14.13
N GLU A 52 0.89 -21.05 15.46
CA GLU A 52 2.03 -21.44 16.30
C GLU A 52 2.76 -22.69 15.79
N LYS A 53 2.07 -23.59 15.09
CA LYS A 53 2.67 -24.82 14.54
C LYS A 53 3.53 -24.57 13.30
N GLN A 54 3.32 -23.45 12.60
CA GLN A 54 4.03 -23.11 11.36
C GLN A 54 4.98 -21.93 11.50
N PHE A 55 5.00 -21.28 12.66
CA PHE A 55 5.85 -20.13 12.92
C PHE A 55 7.33 -20.52 12.87
N THR A 56 8.09 -19.82 12.03
CA THR A 56 9.56 -19.88 12.03
C THR A 56 10.13 -18.48 11.85
N VAL A 57 11.22 -18.18 12.55
CA VAL A 57 11.93 -16.89 12.44
C VAL A 57 12.28 -16.57 10.99
N LYS A 58 12.65 -17.59 10.20
CA LYS A 58 12.94 -17.45 8.76
C LYS A 58 11.74 -16.91 7.97
N LYS A 59 10.52 -17.41 8.21
CA LYS A 59 9.30 -16.92 7.55
C LYS A 59 8.98 -15.48 7.97
N TYR A 60 9.22 -15.12 9.23
CA TYR A 60 9.03 -13.76 9.73
C TYR A 60 10.02 -12.76 9.07
N ILE A 61 11.31 -13.11 9.00
CA ILE A 61 12.32 -12.30 8.31
C ILE A 61 11.97 -12.14 6.83
N SER A 62 11.54 -13.23 6.16
CA SER A 62 11.10 -13.19 4.76
C SER A 62 9.93 -12.25 4.55
N TYR A 63 8.97 -12.21 5.49
CA TYR A 63 7.86 -11.25 5.45
C TYR A 63 8.35 -9.80 5.57
N ILE A 64 9.26 -9.49 6.49
CA ILE A 64 9.82 -8.13 6.62
C ILE A 64 10.51 -7.71 5.31
N ILE A 65 11.35 -8.57 4.74
CA ILE A 65 12.04 -8.29 3.47
C ILE A 65 11.02 -8.08 2.35
N PHE A 66 9.98 -8.91 2.28
CA PHE A 66 8.91 -8.77 1.30
C PHE A 66 8.17 -7.43 1.40
N VAL A 67 7.78 -7.03 2.62
CA VAL A 67 7.15 -5.73 2.89
C VAL A 67 8.07 -4.59 2.49
N PHE A 68 9.36 -4.69 2.82
CA PHE A 68 10.36 -3.70 2.47
C PHE A 68 10.49 -3.57 0.95
N ILE A 69 10.65 -4.67 0.22
CA ILE A 69 10.77 -4.65 -1.24
C ILE A 69 9.53 -4.04 -1.89
N ILE A 70 8.32 -4.47 -1.52
CA ILE A 70 7.08 -3.98 -2.12
C ILE A 70 6.92 -2.46 -1.95
N LEU A 71 7.34 -1.91 -0.81
CA LEU A 71 7.15 -0.49 -0.54
C LEU A 71 8.30 0.36 -1.07
N TRP A 72 9.54 -0.08 -0.85
CA TRP A 72 10.73 0.73 -1.13
C TRP A 72 11.24 0.60 -2.55
N MET A 73 11.14 -0.58 -3.18
CA MET A 73 11.64 -0.76 -4.55
C MET A 73 10.91 0.13 -5.56
N PRO A 74 9.57 0.16 -5.62
CA PRO A 74 8.90 1.04 -6.58
C PRO A 74 9.07 2.53 -6.23
N LEU A 75 9.24 2.88 -4.95
CA LEU A 75 9.56 4.25 -4.55
C LEU A 75 10.96 4.66 -5.03
N LEU A 76 11.96 3.80 -4.85
CA LEU A 76 13.32 4.00 -5.38
C LEU A 76 13.28 4.17 -6.91
N LEU A 77 12.54 3.33 -7.61
CA LEU A 77 12.37 3.45 -9.07
C LEU A 77 11.72 4.79 -9.46
N ALA A 78 10.77 5.30 -8.68
CA ALA A 78 10.18 6.61 -8.94
C ALA A 78 11.19 7.75 -8.76
N PHE A 79 12.11 7.65 -7.80
CA PHE A 79 13.20 8.63 -7.65
C PHE A 79 14.25 8.54 -8.75
N LEU A 80 14.52 7.35 -9.28
CA LEU A 80 15.45 7.15 -10.40
C LEU A 80 14.87 7.57 -11.75
N PHE A 81 13.55 7.43 -11.94
CA PHE A 81 12.85 7.73 -13.19
C PHE A 81 11.70 8.74 -13.00
N PRO A 82 11.99 9.97 -12.52
CA PRO A 82 10.96 10.95 -12.15
C PRO A 82 10.14 11.46 -13.34
N LYS A 83 10.67 11.33 -14.56
CA LYS A 83 9.97 11.69 -15.80
C LYS A 83 8.88 10.69 -16.19
N ILE A 84 8.94 9.46 -15.67
CA ILE A 84 7.97 8.39 -15.97
C ILE A 84 7.02 8.22 -14.78
N ILE A 85 7.55 8.27 -13.56
CA ILE A 85 6.82 8.01 -12.33
C ILE A 85 7.14 9.13 -11.35
N ASN A 86 6.15 9.94 -10.98
CA ASN A 86 6.38 11.02 -10.02
C ASN A 86 6.55 10.43 -8.59
N PRO A 87 7.70 10.64 -7.93
CA PRO A 87 7.96 10.04 -6.61
C PRO A 87 7.06 10.63 -5.52
N PHE A 88 6.66 11.89 -5.64
CA PHE A 88 5.77 12.54 -4.67
C PHE A 88 4.33 12.02 -4.79
N ALA A 89 3.84 11.82 -6.02
CA ALA A 89 2.54 11.21 -6.24
C ALA A 89 2.48 9.81 -5.63
N MET A 90 3.56 9.04 -5.78
CA MET A 90 3.68 7.72 -5.19
C MET A 90 3.74 7.77 -3.66
N ALA A 91 4.60 8.61 -3.08
CA ALA A 91 4.69 8.78 -1.63
C ALA A 91 3.37 9.24 -1.00
N ALA A 92 2.62 10.10 -1.70
CA ALA A 92 1.30 10.55 -1.27
C ALA A 92 0.34 9.36 -1.11
N THR A 93 0.37 8.35 -1.98
CA THR A 93 -0.49 7.16 -1.81
C THR A 93 -0.24 6.44 -0.48
N TYR A 94 1.02 6.34 -0.05
CA TYR A 94 1.39 5.69 1.20
C TYR A 94 0.90 6.47 2.42
N ILE A 95 1.06 7.80 2.37
CA ILE A 95 0.56 8.69 3.43
C ILE A 95 -0.96 8.63 3.49
N ILE A 96 -1.64 8.73 2.35
CA ILE A 96 -3.10 8.70 2.27
C ILE A 96 -3.66 7.36 2.75
N ASP A 97 -3.07 6.22 2.37
CA ASP A 97 -3.52 4.92 2.88
C ASP A 97 -3.39 4.82 4.41
N ARG A 98 -2.30 5.37 4.97
CA ARG A 98 -2.12 5.42 6.43
C ARG A 98 -3.12 6.34 7.10
N LEU A 99 -3.33 7.54 6.57
CA LEU A 99 -4.33 8.48 7.08
C LEU A 99 -5.73 7.86 7.05
N LEU A 100 -6.11 7.22 5.94
CA LEU A 100 -7.39 6.53 5.83
C LEU A 100 -7.50 5.36 6.80
N PHE A 101 -6.42 4.61 7.03
CA PHE A 101 -6.40 3.57 8.05
C PHE A 101 -6.63 4.14 9.45
N PHE A 102 -6.00 5.27 9.80
CA PHE A 102 -6.23 5.95 11.07
C PHE A 102 -7.66 6.47 11.20
N ILE A 103 -8.16 7.17 10.17
CA ILE A 103 -9.53 7.71 10.13
C ILE A 103 -10.55 6.57 10.31
N THR A 104 -10.44 5.52 9.48
CA THR A 104 -11.35 4.36 9.59
C THR A 104 -11.21 3.60 10.91
N GLY A 105 -10.01 3.57 11.51
CA GLY A 105 -9.77 2.98 12.82
C GLY A 105 -10.34 3.80 13.99
N ILE A 106 -10.31 5.13 13.90
CA ILE A 106 -10.93 6.04 14.89
C ILE A 106 -12.45 5.87 14.90
N PHE A 107 -13.07 5.79 13.72
CA PHE A 107 -14.51 5.55 13.60
C PHE A 107 -14.94 4.11 13.90
N SER A 108 -13.98 3.17 13.99
CA SER A 108 -14.24 1.76 14.33
C SER A 108 -14.23 1.49 15.85
N ARG A 109 -14.08 2.50 16.71
CA ARG A 109 -14.34 2.36 18.15
C ARG A 109 -15.83 2.57 18.45
N GLY A 110 -16.63 1.55 18.20
CA GLY A 110 -17.82 1.26 19.01
C GLY A 110 -17.42 0.33 20.16
N PRO A 111 -17.93 0.52 21.40
CA PRO A 111 -17.52 -0.28 22.54
C PRO A 111 -18.26 -1.61 22.55
N THR A 112 -17.55 -2.73 22.53
CA THR A 112 -18.02 -4.00 23.11
C THR A 112 -16.81 -4.84 23.48
N ILE A 113 -16.56 -4.87 24.80
CA ILE A 113 -16.24 -6.03 25.65
C ILE A 113 -15.78 -7.28 24.90
#